data_AF-A0AAD8A605-F1
#
_entry.id   AF-A0AAD8A605-F1
#
_cell.length_a   1.000
_cell.length_b   1.000
_cell.length_c   1.000
_cell.angle_alpha   90.00
_cell.angle_beta   90.00
_cell.angle_gamma   90.00
#
_symmetry.space_group_name_H-M   'P 1'
#
loop_
_entity.id
_entity.type
_entity.pdbx_description
1 polymer ?
#
loop_
_entity_poly.entity_id
_entity_poly.type
_entity_poly.pdbx_seq_one_letter_code
_entity_poly.pdbx_strand_id
1 'polypeptide(L)' 'ILLFATETFAMGVNMPARTVVFDSIRKFDGHGMRTLQPAEYIQMAGRAGRRGLDQTGTVIIMCKDDVPEERDLKSMML' A
#
# COMPACT_ATOMS: atom_id res chain seq x y z
N ILE A 1 -6.48 -16.92 0.29
CA ILE A 1 -5.09 -17.01 -0.19
C ILE A 1 -4.35 -15.81 0.38
N LEU A 2 -3.15 -16.01 0.89
CA LEU A 2 -2.26 -14.97 1.39
C LEU A 2 -1.07 -14.85 0.42
N LEU A 3 -0.77 -13.64 -0.02
CA LEU A 3 0.36 -13.36 -0.91
C LEU A 3 1.24 -12.28 -0.27
N PHE A 4 2.53 -12.54 -0.22
CA PHE A 4 3.54 -11.54 0.11
C PHE A 4 4.22 -11.12 -1.19
N ALA A 5 4.26 -9.81 -1.44
CA ALA A 5 4.82 -9.26 -2.67
C ALA A 5 5.54 -7.94 -2.38
N THR A 6 6.51 -7.63 -3.23
CA THR A 6 7.18 -6.32 -3.26
C THR A 6 6.42 -5.35 -4.17
N GLU A 7 6.77 -4.07 -4.10
CA GLU A 7 6.14 -2.98 -4.87
C GLU A 7 5.99 -3.26 -6.37
N THR A 8 6.97 -3.91 -6.99
CA THR A 8 6.96 -4.21 -8.42
C THR A 8 5.79 -5.09 -8.85
N PHE A 9 5.23 -5.88 -7.94
CA PHE A 9 4.05 -6.70 -8.22
C PHE A 9 2.81 -5.85 -8.55
N ALA A 10 2.70 -4.67 -7.95
CA ALA A 10 1.61 -3.75 -8.23
C ALA A 10 1.73 -3.10 -9.63
N MET A 11 2.91 -3.19 -10.26
CA MET A 11 3.15 -2.70 -11.62
C MET A 11 2.80 -3.79 -12.65
N GLY A 12 1.76 -3.56 -13.46
CA GLY A 12 1.53 -4.33 -14.69
C GLY A 12 0.82 -5.69 -14.56
N VAL A 13 0.39 -6.12 -13.37
CA VAL A 13 -0.38 -7.37 -13.19
C VAL A 13 -1.86 -7.09 -12.95
N ASN A 14 -2.75 -7.82 -13.64
CA ASN A 14 -4.20 -7.79 -13.37
C ASN A 14 -4.56 -8.76 -12.22
N MET A 15 -4.10 -8.45 -11.01
CA MET A 15 -4.39 -9.26 -9.83
C MET A 15 -5.03 -8.38 -8.73
N PRO A 16 -6.36 -8.19 -8.75
CA PRO A 16 -7.06 -7.50 -7.68
C PRO A 16 -7.15 -8.39 -6.43
N ALA A 17 -6.95 -7.80 -5.26
CA ALA A 17 -7.07 -8.46 -3.96
C ALA A 17 -8.26 -7.87 -3.20
N ARG A 18 -8.95 -8.67 -2.37
CA ARG A 18 -10.02 -8.13 -1.50
C ARG A 18 -9.46 -7.10 -0.51
N THR A 19 -8.28 -7.38 0.02
CA THR A 19 -7.60 -6.56 1.01
C THR A 19 -6.12 -6.44 0.64
N VAL A 20 -5.58 -5.23 0.76
CA VAL A 20 -4.14 -4.96 0.66
C VAL A 20 -3.64 -4.57 2.05
N VAL A 21 -2.50 -5.13 2.45
CA VAL A 21 -1.88 -4.85 3.75
C VAL A 21 -0.47 -4.32 3.50
N PHE A 22 -0.17 -3.14 4.04
CA PHE A 22 1.16 -2.56 4.06
C PHE A 22 1.85 -2.95 5.36
N ASP A 23 2.98 -3.65 5.24
CA ASP A 23 3.83 -3.98 6.38
C ASP A 23 4.56 -2.75 6.94
N SER A 24 4.91 -1.81 6.06
CA SER A 24 5.58 -0.54 6.37
C SER A 24 5.21 0.50 5.30
N ILE A 25 5.12 1.77 5.70
CA ILE A 25 4.97 2.93 4.79
C ILE A 25 6.31 3.56 4.41
N ARG A 26 7.43 3.00 4.89
CA ARG A 26 8.78 3.42 4.54
C ARG A 26 9.47 2.36 3.71
N LYS A 27 10.19 2.79 2.66
CA LYS A 27 11.03 1.93 1.82
C LYS A 27 12.43 2.52 1.64
N PHE A 28 13.36 1.67 1.26
CA PHE A 28 14.69 2.07 0.85
C PHE A 28 14.69 2.43 -0.64
N ASP A 29 15.24 3.59 -1.01
CA ASP A 29 15.26 4.07 -2.40
C ASP A 29 16.63 3.96 -3.08
N GLY A 30 17.60 3.33 -2.41
CA GLY A 30 19.00 3.28 -2.86
C GLY A 30 19.93 4.21 -2.07
N HIS A 31 19.38 5.26 -1.45
CA HIS A 31 20.15 6.22 -0.66
C HIS A 31 19.75 6.23 0.82
N GLY A 32 18.46 6.05 1.11
CA GLY A 32 17.98 6.05 2.49
C GLY A 32 16.59 5.47 2.64
N MET A 33 16.14 5.39 3.90
CA MET A 33 14.76 5.07 4.22
C MET A 33 13.90 6.32 4.06
N ARG A 34 12.89 6.25 3.21
CA ARG A 34 11.92 7.32 2.99
C ARG A 34 10.49 6.80 3.01
N THR A 35 9.53 7.69 3.22
CA THR A 35 8.11 7.37 3.08
C THR A 35 7.78 7.07 1.61
N LEU A 36 6.77 6.23 1.38
CA LEU A 36 6.20 6.00 0.06
C LEU A 36 5.71 7.32 -0.55
N GLN A 37 5.97 7.48 -1.84
CA GLN A 37 5.39 8.57 -2.61
C GLN A 37 3.90 8.30 -2.88
N PRO A 38 3.08 9.34 -3.10
CA PRO A 38 1.66 9.17 -3.40
C PRO A 38 1.36 8.19 -4.53
N ALA A 39 2.13 8.25 -5.62
CA ALA A 39 1.97 7.35 -6.75
C ALA A 39 2.24 5.88 -6.37
N GLU A 40 3.26 5.62 -5.56
CA GLU A 40 3.63 4.28 -5.09
C GLU A 40 2.51 3.70 -4.20
N TYR A 41 2.01 4.52 -3.26
CA TYR A 41 0.89 4.16 -2.41
C TYR A 41 -0.37 3.87 -3.23
N ILE A 42 -0.80 4.78 -4.11
CA ILE A 42 -2.00 4.64 -4.93
C ILE A 42 -1.92 3.39 -5.81
N GLN A 43 -0.76 3.11 -6.40
CA GLN A 43 -0.57 1.95 -7.26
C GLN A 43 -0.74 0.62 -6.52
N MET A 44 -0.21 0.53 -5.30
CA MET A 44 -0.35 -0.67 -4.45
C MET A 44 -1.74 -0.77 -3.81
N ALA A 45 -2.22 0.32 -3.18
CA ALA A 45 -3.51 0.39 -2.51
C ALA A 45 -4.68 0.21 -3.48
N GLY A 46 -4.55 0.69 -4.72
CA GLY A 46 -5.54 0.56 -5.78
C GLY A 46 -5.79 -0.89 -6.24
N ARG A 47 -5.00 -1.86 -5.76
CA ARG A 47 -5.27 -3.29 -5.97
C ARG A 47 -6.30 -3.84 -4.98
N ALA A 48 -6.68 -3.09 -3.95
CA ALA A 48 -7.72 -3.47 -3.02
C ALA A 48 -9.12 -3.34 -3.64
N GLY A 49 -9.95 -4.35 -3.42
CA GLY A 49 -11.29 -4.47 -3.97
C GLY A 49 -11.31 -5.17 -5.33
N ARG A 50 -12.11 -6.24 -5.43
CA ARG A 50 -12.35 -6.94 -6.70
C ARG A 50 -13.65 -6.43 -7.30
N ARG A 51 -13.54 -5.76 -8.46
CA ARG A 51 -14.68 -5.18 -9.20
C ARG A 51 -15.76 -6.26 -9.44
N GLY A 52 -16.98 -5.97 -9.00
CA GLY A 52 -18.14 -6.86 -9.15
C GLY A 52 -18.25 -7.97 -8.10
N LEU A 53 -17.27 -8.12 -7.21
CA LEU A 53 -17.29 -9.11 -6.12
C LEU A 53 -17.31 -8.46 -4.74
N ASP A 54 -16.55 -7.38 -4.55
CA ASP A 54 -16.46 -6.65 -3.28
C ASP A 54 -17.11 -5.26 -3.45
N GLN A 55 -17.91 -4.83 -2.46
CA GLN A 55 -18.53 -3.48 -2.47
C GLN A 55 -17.50 -2.38 -2.22
N THR A 56 -16.45 -2.70 -1.45
CA THR A 56 -15.38 -1.79 -1.06
C THR A 56 -14.04 -2.53 -1.06
N GLY A 57 -12.96 -1.82 -1.38
CA GLY A 57 -11.60 -2.30 -1.19
C GLY A 57 -11.11 -1.95 0.21
N THR A 58 -10.49 -2.91 0.90
CA THR A 58 -9.91 -2.66 2.23
C THR A 58 -8.40 -2.51 2.12
N VAL A 59 -7.86 -1.44 2.70
CA VAL A 59 -6.42 -1.20 2.82
C VAL A 59 -6.07 -1.09 4.30
N ILE A 60 -5.06 -1.82 4.74
CA ILE A 60 -4.59 -1.83 6.13
C ILE A 60 -3.13 -1.41 6.14
N ILE A 61 -2.76 -0.50 7.04
CA ILE A 61 -1.38 -0.13 7.32
C ILE A 61 -1.02 -0.67 8.70
N MET A 62 0.00 -1.53 8.76
CA MET A 62 0.48 -2.08 10.01
C MET A 62 1.33 -1.03 10.74
N CYS A 63 0.96 -0.73 11.98
CA CYS A 63 1.74 0.11 12.89
C CYS A 63 2.38 -0.80 13.93
N LYS A 64 3.67 -1.12 13.77
CA LYS A 64 4.38 -2.07 14.65
C LYS A 64 4.98 -1.39 15.89
N ASP A 65 5.60 -0.24 15.70
CA ASP A 65 6.32 0.48 16.74
C ASP A 65 5.56 1.75 17.12
N ASP A 66 5.60 2.75 16.24
CA ASP A 66 4.93 4.04 16.44
C ASP A 66 3.79 4.24 15.44
N VAL A 67 2.79 5.02 15.87
CA VAL A 67 1.72 5.48 15.01
C VAL A 67 2.27 6.63 14.15
N PRO A 68 2.23 6.53 12.80
CA PRO A 68 2.69 7.60 11.93
C PRO A 68 1.92 8.90 12.18
N GLU A 69 2.59 10.04 12.02
CA GLU A 69 1.91 11.33 12.12
C GLU A 69 0.86 11.49 11.01
N GLU A 70 -0.25 12.16 11.34
CA GLU A 70 -1.33 12.43 10.40
C GLU A 70 -0.84 13.19 9.16
N ARG A 71 0.13 14.09 9.33
CA ARG A 71 0.72 14.86 8.23
C ARG A 71 1.40 13.96 7.20
N ASP A 72 2.17 12.98 7.66
CA ASP A 72 2.90 12.06 6.79
C ASP A 72 1.93 11.16 6.03
N LEU A 73 0.92 10.63 6.74
CA LEU A 73 -0.16 9.84 6.13
C LEU A 73 -0.92 10.64 5.08
N LYS A 74 -1.31 11.88 5.38
CA LYS A 74 -1.96 12.76 4.41
C LYS A 74 -1.09 13.00 3.20
N SER A 75 0.20 13.27 3.38
CA SER A 75 1.12 13.51 2.27
C SER A 75 1.38 12.29 1.38
N MET A 76 1.13 11.08 1.90
CA MET A 76 1.24 9.82 1.16
C MET A 76 -0.09 9.45 0.49
N MET A 77 -1.23 9.76 1.11
CA MET A 77 -2.56 9.34 0.64
C MET A 77 -3.24 10.37 -0.28
N LEU A 78 -2.83 11.64 -0.24
CA LEU A 78 -3.37 12.78 -1.01
C LEU A 78 -2.28 13.35 -1.92
#